data_AF-A0A2V7YV28-F1
#
_entry.id   AF-A0A2V7YV28-F1
#
_cell.length_a   1.000
_cell.length_b   1.000
_cell.length_c   1.000
_cell.angle_alpha   90.00
_cell.angle_beta   90.00
_cell.angle_gamma   90.00
#
_symmetry.space_group_name_H-M   'P 1'
#
loop_
_entity.id
_entity.type
_entity.pdbx_description
1 polymer ?
#
loop_
_entity_poly.entity_id
_entity_poly.type
_entity_poly.pdbx_seq_one_letter_code
_entity_poly.pdbx_strand_id
1 'polypeptide(L)' 'MADPKGSSFAEFHWQAGYGAFSIGQSNVAAVTRYIQNQAEHHRKTTFQEEYRRFLKRYQVPYDERYVWD' A
#
# COMPACT_ATOMS: atom_id res chain seq x y z
N MET A 1 38.12 -10.55 10.46
CA MET A 1 38.06 -9.29 9.71
C MET A 1 36.61 -9.11 9.27
N ALA A 2 35.84 -8.26 9.95
CA ALA A 2 34.40 -8.11 9.75
C ALA A 2 34.12 -7.04 8.67
N ASP A 3 33.16 -7.33 7.79
CA ASP A 3 32.76 -6.48 6.67
C ASP A 3 32.00 -5.23 7.17
N PRO A 4 32.36 -3.98 6.78
CA PRO A 4 31.82 -2.75 7.37
C PRO A 4 30.52 -2.25 6.74
N LYS A 5 29.80 -3.08 5.96
CA LYS A 5 28.49 -2.73 5.40
C LYS A 5 27.42 -3.60 6.04
N GLY A 6 26.86 -3.07 7.11
CA GLY A 6 25.93 -3.74 7.99
C GLY A 6 24.75 -4.42 7.29
N SER A 7 24.42 -5.57 7.85
CA SER A 7 23.21 -6.40 7.80
C SER A 7 21.83 -5.70 7.72
N SER A 8 21.73 -4.38 7.53
CA SER A 8 20.45 -3.64 7.65
C SER A 8 19.52 -3.75 6.44
N PHE A 9 19.98 -4.34 5.33
CA PHE A 9 19.13 -4.57 4.15
C PHE A 9 18.71 -6.04 3.98
N ALA A 10 19.14 -6.94 4.88
CA ALA A 10 18.77 -8.35 4.80
C ALA A 10 17.25 -8.57 4.94
N GLU A 11 16.55 -7.64 5.60
CA GLU A 11 15.10 -7.68 5.83
C GLU A 11 14.30 -6.80 4.84
N PHE A 12 14.97 -6.06 3.95
CA PHE A 12 14.27 -5.23 2.98
C PHE A 12 13.91 -6.05 1.75
N HIS A 13 12.61 -6.13 1.47
CA HIS A 13 12.10 -6.76 0.25
C HIS A 13 11.13 -5.81 -0.45
N TRP A 14 11.24 -5.75 -1.79
CA TRP A 14 10.23 -5.10 -2.60
C TRP A 14 8.91 -5.88 -2.53
N GLN A 15 7.81 -5.14 -2.51
CA GLN A 15 6.47 -5.69 -2.68
C GLN A 15 6.32 -6.27 -4.09
N ALA A 16 5.57 -7.38 -4.21
CA ALA A 16 5.42 -8.13 -5.47
C ALA A 16 4.68 -7.35 -6.58
N GLY A 17 4.03 -6.23 -6.24
CA GLY A 17 3.34 -5.36 -7.19
C GLY A 17 3.27 -3.92 -6.69
N TYR A 18 2.85 -3.00 -7.56
CA TYR A 18 2.65 -1.59 -7.22
C TYR A 18 1.43 -1.02 -7.95
N GLY A 19 0.83 0.01 -7.35
CA GLY A 19 -0.23 0.82 -7.97
C GLY A 19 0.18 2.29 -8.03
N ALA A 20 -0.15 2.96 -9.13
CA ALA A 20 0.09 4.39 -9.30
C ALA A 20 -1.24 5.15 -9.31
N PHE A 21 -1.33 6.22 -8.52
CA PHE A 21 -2.53 7.03 -8.38
C PHE A 21 -2.19 8.51 -8.53
N SER A 22 -3.04 9.27 -9.21
CA SER A 22 -2.95 10.73 -9.26
C SER A 22 -3.90 11.36 -8.25
N ILE A 23 -3.43 12.39 -7.55
CA ILE A 23 -4.23 13.16 -6.59
C ILE A 23 -4.12 14.65 -6.89
N GLY A 24 -5.17 15.41 -6.59
CA GLY A 24 -5.10 16.87 -6.58
C GLY A 24 -4.21 17.38 -5.45
N GLN A 25 -3.58 18.54 -5.63
CA GLN A 25 -2.68 19.16 -4.64
C GLN A 25 -3.33 19.35 -3.26
N SER A 26 -4.62 19.66 -3.22
CA SER A 26 -5.39 19.78 -1.97
C SER A 26 -5.44 18.50 -1.13
N ASN A 27 -5.19 17.33 -1.74
CA ASN A 27 -5.26 16.04 -1.07
C ASN A 27 -3.92 15.58 -0.47
N VAL A 28 -2.82 16.28 -0.74
CA VAL A 28 -1.47 15.89 -0.29
C VAL A 28 -1.43 15.66 1.22
N ALA A 29 -1.90 16.62 2.01
CA ALA A 29 -1.88 16.52 3.47
C ALA A 29 -2.70 15.32 4.01
N ALA A 30 -3.81 14.98 3.36
CA ALA A 30 -4.64 13.85 3.73
C ALA A 30 -3.94 12.52 3.41
N VAL A 31 -3.33 12.41 2.22
CA VAL A 31 -2.61 11.21 1.79
C VAL A 31 -1.35 10.98 2.61
N THR A 32 -0.59 12.04 2.94
CA THR A 32 0.56 11.93 3.84
C THR A 32 0.16 11.36 5.19
N ARG A 33 -0.92 11.88 5.79
CA ARG A 33 -1.43 11.38 7.06
C ARG A 33 -1.91 9.93 6.97
N TYR A 34 -2.55 9.55 5.87
CA TYR A 34 -2.96 8.17 5.62
C TYR A 34 -1.75 7.23 5.59
N ILE A 35 -0.70 7.56 4.83
CA ILE A 35 0.53 6.75 4.74
C ILE A 35 1.20 6.61 6.10
N GLN A 36 1.32 7.69 6.88
CA GLN A 36 1.92 7.66 8.22
C GLN A 36 1.20 6.75 9.20
N ASN A 37 -0.12 6.59 9.07
CA ASN A 37 -0.95 5.80 9.97
C ASN A 37 -1.36 4.44 9.37
N GLN A 38 -0.85 4.09 8.19
CA GLN A 38 -1.27 2.92 7.42
C GLN A 38 -1.04 1.60 8.19
N ALA A 39 0.08 1.49 8.93
CA ALA A 39 0.37 0.29 9.74
C ALA A 39 -0.69 0.05 10.83
N GLU A 40 -1.13 1.11 11.52
CA GLU A 40 -2.19 1.01 12.53
C GLU A 40 -3.55 0.77 11.89
N HIS A 41 -3.85 1.40 10.75
CA HIS A 41 -5.08 1.16 10.00
C HIS A 41 -5.21 -0.32 9.63
N HIS A 42 -4.13 -0.91 9.11
CA HIS A 42 -4.16 -2.30 8.66
C HIS A 42 -4.17 -3.35 9.77
N ARG A 43 -4.07 -2.95 11.05
CA ARG A 43 -4.38 -3.86 12.17
C ARG A 43 -5.87 -4.19 12.23
N LYS A 44 -6.74 -3.34 11.67
CA LYS A 44 -8.21 -3.47 11.73
C LYS A 44 -8.86 -3.71 10.37
N THR A 45 -8.11 -3.51 9.29
CA THR A 45 -8.64 -3.63 7.93
C THR A 45 -7.55 -4.18 7.03
N THR A 46 -7.83 -5.28 6.35
CA THR A 46 -6.88 -5.87 5.40
C THR A 46 -6.74 -5.00 4.15
N PHE A 47 -5.58 -5.10 3.48
CA PHE A 47 -5.37 -4.46 2.18
C PHE A 47 -6.49 -4.82 1.18
N GLN A 48 -6.89 -6.10 1.12
CA GLN A 48 -7.93 -6.55 0.20
C GLN A 48 -9.28 -5.87 0.46
N GLU A 49 -9.70 -5.75 1.73
CA GLU A 49 -10.93 -5.03 2.08
C GLU A 49 -10.87 -3.57 1.65
N GLU A 50 -9.77 -2.89 1.92
CA GLU A 50 -9.60 -1.50 1.52
C GLU A 50 -9.59 -1.33 0.00
N TYR A 51 -8.89 -2.21 -0.71
CA TYR A 51 -8.83 -2.18 -2.17
C TYR A 51 -10.20 -2.41 -2.81
N ARG A 52 -10.99 -3.38 -2.31
CA ARG A 52 -12.39 -3.58 -2.75
C ARG A 52 -13.23 -2.32 -2.51
N ARG A 53 -13.12 -1.68 -1.33
CA ARG A 53 -13.83 -0.43 -1.05
C ARG A 53 -13.43 0.69 -2.02
N PHE A 54 -12.15 0.77 -2.35
CA PHE A 54 -11.63 1.74 -3.31
C PHE A 54 -12.23 1.52 -4.70
N LEU A 55 -12.15 0.30 -5.23
CA LEU A 55 -12.73 -0.05 -6.55
C LEU A 55 -14.23 0.25 -6.60
N LYS A 56 -14.98 -0.13 -5.56
CA LYS A 56 -16.42 0.17 -5.44
C LYS A 56 -16.69 1.67 -5.43
N ARG A 57 -15.93 2.45 -4.66
CA ARG A 57 -16.09 3.90 -4.56
C ARG A 57 -15.89 4.61 -5.90
N TYR A 58 -14.94 4.14 -6.70
CA TYR A 58 -14.64 4.70 -8.02
C TYR A 58 -15.34 3.97 -9.16
N GLN A 59 -16.26 3.04 -8.85
CA GLN A 59 -17.03 2.26 -9.82
C GLN A 59 -16.14 1.53 -10.83
N VAL A 60 -14.97 1.08 -10.40
CA VAL A 60 -14.05 0.28 -11.22
C VAL A 60 -14.53 -1.17 -11.19
N PRO A 61 -14.93 -1.75 -12.34
CA PRO A 61 -15.31 -3.15 -12.39
C PRO A 61 -14.08 -4.02 -12.15
N TYR A 62 -14.26 -5.06 -11.33
CA TYR A 62 -13.21 -6.04 -11.06
C TYR A 62 -13.85 -7.41 -10.84
N ASP A 63 -13.10 -8.46 -11.18
CA ASP A 63 -13.47 -9.83 -10.89
C ASP A 63 -12.63 -10.32 -9.72
N GLU A 64 -13.32 -10.70 -8.65
CA GLU A 64 -12.73 -11.18 -7.40
C GLU A 64 -11.79 -12.38 -7.62
N ARG A 65 -11.98 -13.14 -8.70
CA ARG A 65 -11.17 -14.32 -9.06
C ARG A 65 -9.78 -14.00 -9.60
N TYR A 66 -9.54 -12.77 -10.07
CA TYR A 66 -8.34 -12.43 -10.84
C TYR A 66 -7.55 -11.23 -10.27
N VAL A 67 -7.93 -10.73 -9.09
CA VAL A 67 -7.39 -9.47 -8.54
C VAL A 67 -6.37 -9.68 -7.42
N TRP A 68 -6.05 -10.93 -7.09
CA TRP A 68 -5.17 -11.30 -5.96
C TRP A 68 -3.96 -12.18 -6.33
N ASP A 69 -3.81 -12.55 -7.61
CA ASP A 69 -2.71 -13.38 -8.11
C ASP A 69 -1.42 -12.57 -8.34
#